data_AF-A0A9X9A2D7-F1
#
_entry.id   AF-A0A9X9A2D7-F1
#
_cell.length_a   1.000
_cell.length_b   1.000
_cell.length_c   1.000
_cell.angle_alpha   90.00
_cell.angle_beta   90.00
_cell.angle_gamma   90.00
#
_symmetry.space_group_name_H-M   'P 1'
#
loop_
_entity.id
_entity.type
_entity.pdbx_description
1 polymer ?
#
loop_
_entity_poly.entity_id
_entity_poly.type
_entity_poly.pdbx_seq_one_letter_code
_entity_poly.pdbx_strand_id
1 'polypeptide(L)' 'INWDIAAPQLDFVIARVQDGSNYVDPLYKNYVQAMKARNIPFGNYAFCRFVSVEDARIEARDFWNRGDKNATVWVADV' A
#
# COMPACT_ATOMS: atom_id res chain seq x y z
N ILE A 1 -11.32 9.95 2.74
CA ILE A 1 -11.60 10.21 1.30
C ILE A 1 -13.09 10.02 1.09
N ASN A 2 -13.76 10.97 0.41
CA ASN A 2 -15.12 10.73 -0.06
C ASN A 2 -15.05 9.87 -1.32
N TRP A 3 -15.18 8.55 -1.14
CA TRP A 3 -14.96 7.56 -2.20
C TRP A 3 -16.06 7.57 -3.25
N ASP A 4 -17.28 8.04 -2.94
CA ASP A 4 -18.37 8.11 -3.92
C ASP A 4 -18.15 9.22 -4.94
N ILE A 5 -17.46 10.29 -4.53
CA ILE A 5 -17.03 11.36 -5.43
C ILE A 5 -15.75 10.97 -6.18
N ALA A 6 -14.80 10.31 -5.49
CA ALA A 6 -13.48 10.02 -6.04
C ALA A 6 -13.46 8.84 -7.02
N ALA A 7 -14.18 7.75 -6.72
CA ALA A 7 -14.15 6.52 -7.52
C ALA A 7 -14.34 6.70 -9.04
N PRO A 8 -15.33 7.47 -9.53
CA PRO A 8 -15.52 7.66 -10.97
C PRO A 8 -14.40 8.47 -11.65
N GLN A 9 -13.46 9.05 -10.89
CA GLN A 9 -12.34 9.85 -11.39
C GLN A 9 -10.99 9.11 -11.31
N LEU A 10 -10.98 7.90 -10.77
CA LEU A 10 -9.75 7.17 -10.47
C LEU A 10 -9.62 5.97 -11.41
N ASP A 11 -8.69 6.07 -12.35
CA ASP A 11 -8.31 4.94 -13.20
C ASP A 11 -7.46 3.91 -12.44
N PHE A 12 -6.64 4.36 -11.48
CA PHE A 12 -5.76 3.53 -10.67
C PHE A 12 -5.31 4.26 -9.39
N VAL A 13 -4.97 3.51 -8.34
CA VAL A 13 -4.43 4.05 -7.08
C VAL A 13 -3.22 3.26 -6.62
N ILE A 14 -2.19 3.92 -6.07
CA ILE A 14 -1.11 3.26 -5.33
C ILE A 14 -1.16 3.74 -3.88
N ALA A 15 -1.50 2.85 -2.95
CA ALA A 15 -1.70 3.19 -1.54
C ALA A 15 -0.51 2.78 -0.67
N ARG A 16 -0.17 3.62 0.30
CA ARG A 16 0.93 3.36 1.23
C ARG A 16 0.56 2.26 2.21
N VAL A 17 1.42 1.26 2.36
CA VAL A 17 1.26 0.20 3.37
C VAL A 17 2.01 0.51 4.65
N GLN A 18 3.24 1.02 4.51
CA GLN A 18 4.14 1.27 5.64
C GLN A 18 5.12 2.40 5.34
N ASP A 19 5.71 2.92 6.42
CA ASP A 19 6.88 3.80 6.40
C ASP A 19 8.01 3.12 7.19
N GLY A 20 8.85 2.39 6.47
CA GLY A 20 9.77 1.39 7.02
C GLY A 20 9.07 0.27 7.80
N SER A 21 9.84 -0.58 8.48
CA SER A 21 9.28 -1.67 9.29
C SER A 21 8.48 -1.19 10.50
N ASN A 22 8.73 0.01 11.03
CA ASN A 22 8.22 0.44 12.34
C ASN A 22 6.93 1.28 12.30
N TYR A 23 6.45 1.67 11.12
CA TYR A 23 5.19 2.40 10.98
C TYR A 23 4.28 1.72 9.96
N VAL A 24 3.10 1.30 10.41
CA VAL A 24 2.04 0.77 9.54
C VAL A 24 1.07 1.91 9.24
N ASP A 25 0.73 2.14 7.97
CA ASP A 25 -0.23 3.18 7.62
C ASP A 25 -1.62 2.84 8.19
N PRO A 26 -2.19 3.68 9.07
CA PRO A 26 -3.42 3.34 9.78
C PRO A 26 -4.66 3.38 8.90
N LEU A 27 -4.60 4.02 7.72
CA LEU A 27 -5.75 4.18 6.82
C LEU A 27 -5.73 3.18 5.66
N TYR A 28 -4.59 2.55 5.39
CA TYR A 28 -4.40 1.60 4.30
C TYR A 28 -5.53 0.57 4.17
N LYS A 29 -5.88 -0.12 5.27
CA LYS A 29 -6.93 -1.15 5.25
C LYS A 29 -8.30 -0.58 4.89
N ASN A 30 -8.62 0.61 5.38
CA ASN A 30 -9.88 1.30 5.07
C ASN A 30 -9.93 1.71 3.59
N TYR A 31 -8.80 2.14 3.03
CA TYR A 31 -8.69 2.48 1.61
C TYR A 31 -8.86 1.25 0.73
N VAL A 32 -8.16 0.16 1.04
CA VAL A 32 -8.30 -1.11 0.31
C VAL A 32 -9.74 -1.60 0.31
N GLN A 33 -10.42 -1.58 1.46
CA GLN A 33 -11.83 -1.98 1.54
C GLN A 33 -12.72 -1.10 0.65
N ALA A 34 -12.53 0.22 0.70
CA ALA A 34 -13.31 1.16 -0.10
C ALA A 34 -13.06 1.03 -1.60
N MET A 35 -11.81 0.81 -2.02
CA MET A 35 -11.42 0.58 -3.41
C MET A 35 -11.98 -0.75 -3.93
N LYS A 36 -11.88 -1.83 -3.15
CA LYS A 36 -12.47 -3.14 -3.49
C LYS A 36 -13.99 -3.05 -3.67
N ALA A 37 -14.69 -2.37 -2.79
CA ALA A 37 -16.14 -2.21 -2.86
C ALA A 37 -16.62 -1.44 -4.11
N ARG A 38 -15.73 -0.69 -4.77
CA ARG A 38 -16.02 0.14 -5.95
C ARG A 38 -15.26 -0.30 -7.20
N ASN A 39 -14.63 -1.49 -7.15
CA ASN A 39 -13.83 -2.05 -8.23
C ASN A 39 -12.72 -1.13 -8.76
N ILE A 40 -12.14 -0.28 -7.90
CA ILE A 40 -11.01 0.57 -8.27
C ILE A 40 -9.74 -0.32 -8.24
N PRO A 41 -9.01 -0.47 -9.36
CA PRO A 41 -7.76 -1.22 -9.36
C PRO A 41 -6.69 -0.46 -8.57
N PHE A 42 -5.88 -1.20 -7.82
CA PHE A 42 -4.87 -0.59 -6.96
C PHE A 42 -3.56 -1.36 -6.89
N GLY A 43 -2.53 -0.66 -6.44
CA GLY A 43 -1.20 -1.15 -6.09
C GLY A 43 -0.82 -0.74 -4.66
N ASN A 44 0.28 -1.32 -4.18
CA ASN A 44 0.85 -1.03 -2.87
C ASN A 44 2.19 -0.31 -3.03
N TYR A 45 2.50 0.63 -2.13
CA TYR A 45 3.87 1.12 -1.96
C TYR A 45 4.30 1.13 -0.49
N ALA A 46 5.61 1.06 -0.27
CA ALA A 46 6.24 1.22 1.04
C ALA A 46 7.40 2.21 0.94
N PHE A 47 7.42 3.18 1.85
CA PHE A 47 8.58 4.06 2.02
C PHE A 47 9.70 3.25 2.69
N CYS A 48 10.88 3.24 2.07
CA CYS A 48 12.01 2.42 2.47
C CYS A 48 12.83 3.11 3.58
N ARG A 49 13.17 2.37 4.65
CA ARG A 49 14.04 2.85 5.73
C ARG A 49 15.14 1.87 6.12
N PHE A 50 15.32 0.80 5.35
CA PHE A 50 16.34 -0.20 5.61
C PHE A 50 17.76 0.39 5.68
N VAL A 51 18.57 -0.12 6.60
CA VAL A 51 19.97 0.34 6.80
C VAL A 51 21.01 -0.68 6.34
N SER A 52 20.55 -1.86 5.89
CA SER A 52 21.42 -2.92 5.34
C SER A 52 20.64 -3.79 4.35
N VAL A 53 21.35 -4.64 3.61
CA VAL A 53 20.71 -5.62 2.70
C VAL A 53 19.77 -6.55 3.46
N GLU A 54 20.15 -6.98 4.68
CA GLU A 54 19.33 -7.94 5.42
C GLU A 54 18.12 -7.28 6.07
N ASP A 55 18.28 -6.03 6.49
CA ASP A 55 17.17 -5.18 6.93
C ASP A 55 16.19 -4.90 5.78
N ALA A 56 16.68 -4.69 4.55
CA ALA A 56 15.82 -4.54 3.37
C ALA A 56 14.95 -5.78 3.11
N ARG A 57 15.46 -6.99 3.38
CA ARG A 57 14.65 -8.22 3.30
C ARG A 57 13.59 -8.30 4.38
N ILE A 58 13.87 -7.79 5.57
CA ILE A 58 12.91 -7.70 6.68
C ILE A 58 11.81 -6.71 6.28
N GLU A 59 12.16 -5.50 5.87
CA GLU A 59 11.20 -4.48 5.45
C GLU A 59 10.31 -4.96 4.29
N ALA A 60 10.88 -5.65 3.30
CA ALA A 60 10.12 -6.19 2.16
C ALA A 60 9.14 -7.28 2.60
N ARG A 61 9.52 -8.13 3.57
CA ARG A 61 8.63 -9.17 4.10
C ARG A 61 7.52 -8.58 4.97
N ASP A 62 7.81 -7.54 5.73
CA ASP A 62 6.80 -6.75 6.43
C ASP A 62 5.82 -6.13 5.44
N PHE A 63 6.33 -5.48 4.39
CA PHE A 63 5.52 -4.88 3.34
C PHE A 63 4.60 -5.92 2.69
N TRP A 64 5.14 -7.07 2.30
CA TRP A 64 4.35 -8.18 1.74
C TRP A 64 3.28 -8.68 2.71
N ASN A 65 3.62 -8.89 3.99
CA ASN A 65 2.69 -9.41 4.98
C ASN A 65 1.54 -8.42 5.27
N ARG A 66 1.82 -7.12 5.29
CA ARG A 66 0.87 -6.06 5.61
C ARG A 66 0.00 -5.65 4.41
N GLY A 67 0.54 -5.71 3.20
CA GLY A 67 -0.15 -5.34 1.97
C GLY A 67 -1.22 -6.35 1.56
N ASP A 68 -2.32 -5.85 1.02
CA ASP A 68 -3.40 -6.65 0.44
C ASP A 68 -2.93 -7.33 -0.86
N LYS A 69 -3.30 -8.60 -1.02
CA LYS A 69 -2.84 -9.46 -2.11
C LYS A 69 -3.59 -9.26 -3.43
N ASN A 70 -4.67 -8.46 -3.44
CA ASN A 70 -5.32 -8.03 -4.67
C ASN A 70 -4.60 -6.84 -5.34
N ALA A 71 -3.56 -6.29 -4.70
CA ALA A 71 -2.72 -5.28 -5.33
C ALA A 71 -2.03 -5.84 -6.57
N THR A 72 -2.09 -5.09 -7.66
CA THR A 72 -1.55 -5.48 -8.97
C THR A 72 -0.06 -5.17 -9.12
N VAL A 73 0.45 -4.23 -8.32
CA VAL A 73 1.86 -3.81 -8.30
C VAL A 73 2.31 -3.57 -6.86
N TRP A 74 3.62 -3.69 -6.64
CA TRP A 74 4.30 -3.46 -5.37
C TRP A 74 5.50 -2.54 -5.63
N VAL A 75 5.51 -1.38 -4.99
CA VAL A 75 6.48 -0.30 -5.27
C VAL A 75 7.35 -0.05 -4.04
N ALA A 76 8.66 -0.01 -4.25
CA ALA A 76 9.62 0.52 -3.28
C ALA A 76 9.79 2.03 -3.52
N ASP A 77 9.53 2.85 -2.50
CA ASP A 77 9.68 4.31 -2.52
C ASP A 77 10.93 4.69 -1.70
N VAL A 78 11.92 5.32 -2.33
CA VAL A 78 13.32 5.40 -1.86
C VAL A 78 13.81 6.84 -1.76
#